data_AF-A0A180GPD9-F1
#
_entry.id   AF-A0A180GPD9-F1
#
_cell.length_a   1.000
_cell.length_b   1.000
_cell.length_c   1.000
_cell.angle_alpha   90.00
_cell.angle_beta   90.00
_cell.angle_gamma   90.00
#
_symmetry.space_group_name_H-M   'P 1'
#
loop_
_entity.id
_entity.type
_entity.pdbx_description
1 polymer ?
#
loop_
_entity_poly.entity_id
_entity_poly.type
_entity_poly.pdbx_seq_one_letter_code
_entity_poly.pdbx_strand_id
1 'polypeptide(L)'
;MYAILNAPGSWHDSAIAGPLYNKLLDNTPKGFQILSDTAFPRKSEQLQSRILAPAKRGHRLPSSPGSYARLKVLNEQIVKARQAAEWGMHSLQGSFARLKLPLPASDHQFHADVLQVLCRLHQLRCCMVKINQTQTVYNSVWDELHVVSREFHKMLFKDIEKECHISRYYGDWL
;
A
#
# COMPACT_ATOMS: atom_id res chain seq x y z
N MET A 1 10.22 -9.35 3.21
CA MET A 1 10.03 -10.26 4.36
C MET A 1 11.39 -10.47 4.98
N TYR A 2 11.62 -9.95 6.19
CA TYR A 2 12.91 -10.10 6.87
C TYR A 2 12.81 -11.30 7.82
N ALA A 3 13.54 -12.36 7.51
CA ALA A 3 13.89 -13.40 8.47
C ALA A 3 15.22 -13.00 9.13
N ILE A 4 15.52 -13.49 10.33
CA ILE A 4 16.84 -13.29 10.94
C ILE A 4 17.89 -13.82 9.95
N LEU A 5 18.56 -12.88 9.28
CA LEU A 5 19.61 -13.17 8.31
C LEU A 5 20.80 -13.71 9.08
N ASN A 6 21.34 -14.85 8.63
CA ASN A 6 22.54 -15.47 9.17
C ASN A 6 23.83 -14.63 8.98
N ALA A 7 23.74 -13.36 8.58
CA ALA A 7 24.88 -12.46 8.38
C ALA A 7 24.41 -10.99 8.21
N PRO A 8 24.03 -10.29 9.29
CA PRO A 8 23.63 -8.89 9.20
C PRO A 8 24.74 -8.03 8.58
N GLY A 9 24.40 -7.23 7.57
CA GLY A 9 25.33 -6.32 6.87
C GLY A 9 26.04 -6.88 5.63
N SER A 10 25.87 -8.16 5.30
CA SER A 10 26.55 -8.78 4.14
C SER A 10 25.83 -8.60 2.79
N TRP A 11 24.61 -8.06 2.78
CA TRP A 11 23.81 -7.87 1.56
C TRP A 11 23.25 -6.45 1.49
N HIS A 12 23.39 -5.82 0.32
CA HIS A 12 22.69 -4.58 0.00
C HIS A 12 21.31 -4.89 -0.59
N ASP A 13 20.25 -4.22 -0.14
CA ASP A 13 18.88 -4.37 -0.64
C ASP A 13 18.79 -4.26 -2.17
N SER A 14 19.61 -3.39 -2.76
CA SER A 14 19.67 -3.21 -4.22
C SER A 14 20.20 -4.44 -4.98
N ALA A 15 21.05 -5.25 -4.35
CA ALA A 15 21.59 -6.47 -4.93
C ALA A 15 20.55 -7.60 -4.86
N ILE A 16 19.83 -7.72 -3.73
CA ILE A 16 18.69 -8.64 -3.59
C ILE A 16 17.56 -8.30 -4.55
N ALA A 17 17.31 -7.00 -4.77
CA ALA A 17 16.25 -6.53 -5.65
C ALA A 17 16.57 -6.68 -7.16
N GLY A 18 17.76 -7.12 -7.55
CA GLY A 18 18.16 -7.27 -8.96
C GLY A 18 17.12 -8.03 -9.81
N PRO A 19 16.73 -9.25 -9.42
CA PRO A 19 15.70 -10.01 -10.15
C PRO A 19 14.31 -9.36 -10.12
N LEU A 20 14.00 -8.56 -9.10
CA LEU A 20 12.73 -7.83 -9.00
C LEU A 20 12.65 -6.74 -10.08
N TYR A 21 13.76 -6.08 -10.41
CA TYR A 21 13.77 -5.04 -11.45
C TYR A 21 13.38 -5.58 -12.82
N ASN A 22 13.90 -6.75 -13.20
CA ASN A 22 13.51 -7.38 -14.47
C ASN A 22 12.02 -7.70 -14.48
N LYS A 23 11.49 -8.28 -13.39
CA LYS A 23 10.04 -8.51 -13.26
C LYS A 23 9.22 -7.23 -13.37
N LEU A 24 9.70 -6.14 -12.79
CA LEU A 24 9.03 -4.85 -12.84
C LEU A 24 8.97 -4.27 -14.25
N LEU A 25 10.05 -4.40 -15.02
CA LEU A 25 10.11 -3.88 -16.38
C LEU A 25 9.29 -4.74 -17.35
N ASP A 26 9.45 -6.06 -17.26
CA ASP A 26 8.95 -7.00 -18.25
C ASP A 26 7.52 -7.47 -17.97
N ASN A 27 7.12 -7.55 -16.70
CA ASN A 27 5.86 -8.19 -16.29
C ASN A 27 4.87 -7.26 -15.60
N THR A 28 5.18 -5.96 -15.42
CA THR A 28 4.21 -5.01 -14.86
C THR A 28 3.24 -4.54 -15.94
N PRO A 29 1.92 -4.77 -15.79
CA PRO A 29 0.93 -4.31 -16.75
C PRO A 29 0.99 -2.79 -16.94
N LYS A 30 0.57 -2.31 -18.11
CA LYS A 30 0.50 -0.86 -18.38
C LYS A 30 -0.47 -0.20 -17.39
N GLY A 31 -0.08 0.95 -16.86
CA GLY A 31 -0.86 1.69 -15.86
C GLY A 31 -0.62 1.28 -14.40
N PHE A 32 0.13 0.21 -14.15
CA PHE A 32 0.48 -0.22 -12.79
C PHE A 32 1.91 0.16 -12.42
N GLN A 33 2.09 0.48 -11.14
CA GLN A 33 3.37 0.84 -10.53
C GLN A 33 3.48 0.20 -9.14
N ILE A 34 4.70 -0.09 -8.70
CA ILE A 34 4.98 -0.48 -7.32
C ILE A 34 5.21 0.77 -6.47
N LEU A 35 4.57 0.83 -5.31
CA LEU A 35 4.87 1.82 -4.29
C LEU A 35 6.08 1.40 -3.47
N SER A 36 6.98 2.33 -3.22
CA SER A 36 8.23 2.05 -2.54
C SER A 36 8.64 3.13 -1.55
N ASP A 37 9.52 2.78 -0.62
CA ASP A 37 10.25 3.75 0.17
C ASP A 37 11.19 4.59 -0.72
N THR A 38 11.42 5.82 -0.27
CA THR A 38 12.33 6.81 -0.80
C THR A 38 13.78 6.31 -0.90
N ALA A 39 14.24 5.46 0.01
CA ALA A 39 15.58 4.89 -0.03
C ALA A 39 15.73 3.75 -1.06
N PHE A 40 14.62 3.25 -1.62
CA PHE A 40 14.67 2.15 -2.57
C PHE A 40 15.29 2.63 -3.90
N PRO A 41 16.22 1.85 -4.49
CA PRO A 41 16.95 2.29 -5.66
C PRO A 41 16.05 2.37 -6.90
N ARG A 42 16.08 3.52 -7.58
CA ARG A 42 15.36 3.81 -8.83
C ARG A 42 16.30 4.41 -9.87
N LYS A 43 17.37 3.66 -10.18
CA LYS A 43 18.56 4.19 -10.87
C LYS A 43 18.33 4.53 -12.34
N SER A 44 17.33 3.95 -13.00
CA SER A 44 16.99 4.22 -14.40
C SER A 44 15.63 4.89 -14.56
N GLU A 45 15.46 5.66 -15.64
CA GLU A 45 14.18 6.29 -15.99
C GLU A 45 13.07 5.25 -16.19
N GLN A 46 13.40 4.11 -16.82
CA GLN A 46 12.47 2.99 -16.96
C GLN A 46 11.97 2.49 -15.60
N LEU A 47 12.85 2.36 -14.59
CA LEU A 47 12.44 1.97 -13.24
C LEU A 47 11.66 3.06 -12.53
N GLN A 48 11.96 4.34 -12.78
CA GLN A 48 11.16 5.46 -12.24
C GLN A 48 9.73 5.45 -12.80
N SER A 49 9.52 4.97 -14.03
CA SER A 49 8.18 4.79 -14.60
C SER A 49 7.40 3.63 -13.96
N ARG A 50 8.08 2.68 -13.31
CA ARG A 50 7.49 1.48 -12.69
C ARG A 50 7.43 1.53 -11.18
N ILE A 51 8.22 2.39 -10.54
CA ILE A 51 8.34 2.50 -9.09
C ILE A 51 8.04 3.93 -8.67
N LEU A 52 6.93 4.07 -7.94
CA LEU A 52 6.52 5.33 -7.36
C LEU A 52 6.98 5.39 -5.90
N ALA A 53 7.71 6.45 -5.55
CA ALA A 53 8.13 6.70 -4.16
C ALA A 53 7.96 8.18 -3.83
N PRO A 54 7.79 8.52 -2.54
CA PRO A 54 7.61 9.91 -2.12
C PRO A 54 8.78 10.81 -2.55
N ALA A 55 8.51 12.10 -2.69
CA ALA A 55 9.57 13.08 -2.91
C ALA A 55 10.53 13.12 -1.70
N LYS A 56 11.83 13.06 -1.96
CA LYS A 56 12.87 13.18 -0.94
C LYS A 56 13.22 14.65 -0.67
N ARG A 57 13.71 14.96 0.53
CA ARG A 57 14.38 16.24 0.81
C ARG A 57 15.50 16.47 -0.21
N GLY A 58 15.47 17.62 -0.88
CA GLY A 58 16.42 17.99 -1.94
C GLY A 58 15.98 17.66 -3.37
N HIS A 59 14.84 16.99 -3.57
CA HIS A 59 14.24 16.89 -4.90
C HIS A 59 13.72 18.27 -5.34
N ARG A 60 13.81 18.54 -6.65
CA ARG A 60 13.17 19.70 -7.26
C ARG A 60 11.66 19.52 -7.18
N LEU A 61 11.00 20.44 -6.50
CA LEU A 61 9.55 20.46 -6.36
C LEU A 61 8.94 21.28 -7.50
N PRO A 62 7.70 20.97 -7.94
CA PRO A 62 7.01 21.76 -8.94
C PRO A 62 6.86 23.21 -8.49
N SER A 63 7.17 24.17 -9.36
CA SER A 63 7.06 25.60 -9.08
C SER A 63 5.61 26.09 -9.11
N SER A 64 4.72 25.39 -9.84
CA SER A 64 3.31 25.79 -9.91
C SER A 64 2.54 25.30 -8.66
N PRO A 65 1.73 26.17 -8.02
CA PRO A 65 0.97 25.79 -6.82
C PRO A 65 0.07 24.57 -7.04
N GLY A 66 -0.61 24.47 -8.18
CA GLY A 66 -1.48 23.34 -8.48
C GLY A 66 -0.74 22.00 -8.62
N SER A 67 0.45 22.00 -9.25
CA SER A 67 1.25 20.78 -9.38
C SER A 67 1.90 20.39 -8.05
N TYR A 68 2.28 21.37 -7.24
CA TYR A 68 2.77 21.15 -5.89
C TYR A 68 1.70 20.52 -5.00
N ALA A 69 0.47 21.03 -5.02
CA ALA A 69 -0.65 20.48 -4.28
C ALA A 69 -0.93 19.01 -4.66
N ARG A 70 -0.93 18.71 -5.96
CA ARG A 70 -1.09 17.32 -6.46
C ARG A 70 0.02 16.40 -5.97
N LEU A 71 1.29 16.85 -6.05
CA LEU A 71 2.43 16.07 -5.56
C LEU A 71 2.35 15.83 -4.05
N LYS A 72 1.90 16.83 -3.29
CA LYS A 72 1.71 16.71 -1.84
C LYS A 72 0.68 15.62 -1.51
N VAL A 73 -0.50 15.68 -2.12
CA VAL A 73 -1.54 14.65 -1.95
C VAL A 73 -1.02 13.28 -2.34
N LEU A 74 -0.33 13.17 -3.49
CA LEU A 74 0.23 11.90 -3.93
C LEU A 74 1.24 11.32 -2.92
N ASN A 75 2.16 12.14 -2.41
CA ASN A 75 3.12 11.72 -1.39
C ASN A 75 2.41 11.20 -0.13
N GLU A 76 1.37 11.91 0.33
CA GLU A 76 0.57 11.47 1.49
C GLU A 76 -0.09 10.11 1.24
N GLN A 77 -0.67 9.89 0.06
CA GLN A 77 -1.27 8.59 -0.29
C GLN A 77 -0.23 7.47 -0.36
N ILE A 78 0.95 7.73 -0.93
CA ILE A 78 2.04 6.73 -0.96
C ILE A 78 2.46 6.35 0.46
N VAL A 79 2.59 7.33 1.36
CA VAL A 79 2.95 7.07 2.77
C VAL A 79 1.88 6.24 3.48
N LYS A 80 0.59 6.55 3.29
CA LYS A 80 -0.53 5.77 3.86
C LYS A 80 -0.55 4.33 3.34
N ALA A 81 -0.37 4.14 2.04
CA ALA A 81 -0.33 2.81 1.44
C ALA A 81 0.87 1.99 1.96
N ARG A 82 2.03 2.65 2.14
CA ARG A 82 3.22 2.02 2.73
C ARG A 82 2.96 1.58 4.18
N GLN A 83 2.28 2.40 4.98
CA GLN A 83 1.94 2.06 6.35
C GLN A 83 1.07 0.79 6.44
N ALA A 84 0.14 0.61 5.49
CA ALA A 84 -0.66 -0.60 5.40
C ALA A 84 0.20 -1.85 5.11
N ALA A 85 1.19 -1.73 4.23
CA ALA A 85 2.15 -2.81 3.96
C ALA A 85 3.03 -3.13 5.18
N GLU A 86 3.42 -2.11 5.96
CA GLU A 86 4.16 -2.27 7.21
C GLU A 86 3.35 -3.03 8.26
N TRP A 87 2.05 -2.73 8.41
CA TRP A 87 1.18 -3.48 9.31
C TRP A 87 1.08 -4.96 8.94
N GLY A 88 0.94 -5.26 7.64
CA GLY A 88 0.94 -6.63 7.14
C GLY A 88 2.25 -7.36 7.44
N MET A 89 3.39 -6.71 7.18
CA MET A 89 4.70 -7.26 7.48
C MET A 89 4.88 -7.52 8.99
N HIS A 90 4.50 -6.55 9.82
CA HIS A 90 4.58 -6.67 11.28
C HIS A 90 3.70 -7.81 11.79
N SER A 91 2.48 -7.94 11.26
CA SER A 91 1.56 -9.01 11.64
C SER A 91 2.10 -10.40 11.27
N LEU A 92 2.69 -10.54 10.08
CA LEU A 92 3.39 -11.77 9.66
C LEU A 92 4.53 -12.11 10.62
N GLN A 93 5.41 -11.16 10.92
CA GLN A 93 6.55 -11.39 11.81
C GLN A 93 6.14 -11.66 13.27
N GLY A 94 5.09 -11.00 13.74
CA GLY A 94 4.55 -11.17 15.09
C GLY A 94 3.86 -12.52 15.28
N SER A 95 3.10 -12.96 14.28
CA SER A 95 2.25 -14.16 14.38
C SER A 95 3.02 -15.47 14.17
N PHE A 96 4.14 -15.45 13.44
CA PHE A 96 4.83 -16.66 13.05
C PHE A 96 6.26 -16.72 13.60
N ALA A 97 6.42 -17.43 14.72
CA ALA A 97 7.69 -17.60 15.41
C ALA A 97 8.80 -18.18 14.53
N ARG A 98 8.46 -18.94 13.47
CA ARG A 98 9.44 -19.49 12.52
C ARG A 98 10.28 -18.40 11.83
N LEU A 99 9.74 -17.20 11.61
CA LEU A 99 10.48 -16.08 11.02
C LEU A 99 11.52 -15.46 11.97
N LYS A 100 11.37 -15.72 13.27
CA LYS A 100 12.33 -15.31 14.30
C LYS A 100 13.48 -16.30 14.47
N LEU A 101 13.44 -17.42 13.75
CA LEU A 101 14.54 -18.38 13.71
C LEU A 101 15.34 -18.18 12.42
N PRO A 102 16.66 -18.36 12.46
CA PRO A 102 17.45 -18.32 11.23
C PRO A 102 16.98 -19.39 10.24
N LEU A 103 16.88 -19.01 8.98
CA LEU A 103 16.56 -19.92 7.89
C LEU A 103 17.87 -20.36 7.17
N PRO A 104 17.99 -21.62 6.71
CA PRO A 104 19.24 -22.13 6.13
C PRO A 104 19.70 -21.36 4.89
N ALA A 105 20.79 -20.60 4.95
CA ALA A 105 21.12 -19.61 3.90
C ALA A 105 21.28 -20.19 2.48
N SER A 106 21.66 -21.46 2.36
CA SER A 106 21.88 -22.16 1.08
C SER A 106 20.62 -22.81 0.50
N ASP A 107 19.54 -22.93 1.27
CA ASP A 107 18.33 -23.64 0.86
C ASP A 107 17.23 -22.66 0.44
N HIS A 108 17.35 -22.17 -0.79
CA HIS A 108 16.42 -21.20 -1.35
C HIS A 108 15.01 -21.75 -1.54
N GLN A 109 14.87 -23.05 -1.83
CA GLN A 109 13.57 -23.69 -2.03
C GLN A 109 12.81 -23.78 -0.71
N PHE A 110 13.48 -24.25 0.35
CA PHE A 110 12.91 -24.28 1.68
C PHE A 110 12.50 -22.88 2.17
N HIS A 111 13.31 -21.85 1.88
CA HIS A 111 12.93 -20.46 2.20
C HIS A 111 11.64 -20.06 1.49
N ALA A 112 11.57 -20.29 0.18
CA ALA A 112 10.39 -19.94 -0.61
C ALA A 112 9.14 -20.65 -0.08
N ASP A 113 9.24 -21.95 0.24
CA ASP A 113 8.14 -22.75 0.77
C ASP A 113 7.67 -22.26 2.13
N VAL A 114 8.60 -21.98 3.05
CA VAL A 114 8.28 -21.41 4.36
C VAL A 114 7.56 -20.07 4.18
N LEU A 115 8.11 -19.15 3.40
CA LEU A 115 7.49 -17.82 3.22
C LEU A 115 6.12 -17.93 2.55
N GLN A 116 5.95 -18.83 1.57
CA GLN A 116 4.67 -19.05 0.90
C GLN A 116 3.61 -19.62 1.85
N VAL A 117 3.96 -20.63 2.65
CA VAL A 117 3.06 -21.22 3.66
C VAL A 117 2.64 -20.15 4.67
N LEU A 118 3.58 -19.36 5.17
CA LEU A 118 3.29 -18.30 6.13
C LEU A 118 2.36 -17.23 5.56
N CYS A 119 2.58 -16.79 4.33
CA CYS A 119 1.68 -15.84 3.66
C CYS A 119 0.26 -16.41 3.49
N ARG A 120 0.14 -17.68 3.09
CA ARG A 120 -1.18 -18.34 2.94
C ARG A 120 -1.91 -18.50 4.28
N LEU A 121 -1.19 -18.92 5.33
CA LEU A 121 -1.75 -19.02 6.68
C LEU A 121 -2.16 -17.66 7.23
N HIS A 122 -1.38 -16.61 6.95
CA HIS A 122 -1.74 -15.25 7.30
C HIS A 122 -3.03 -14.80 6.61
N GLN A 123 -3.16 -15.07 5.30
CA GLN A 123 -4.37 -14.77 4.55
C GLN A 123 -5.60 -15.46 5.18
N LEU A 124 -5.48 -16.76 5.50
CA LEU A 124 -6.53 -17.52 6.16
C LEU A 124 -6.91 -16.90 7.51
N ARG A 125 -5.91 -16.55 8.32
CA ARG A 125 -6.12 -15.89 9.63
C ARG A 125 -6.83 -14.54 9.47
N CYS A 126 -6.44 -13.71 8.50
CA CYS A 126 -7.10 -12.44 8.22
C CYS A 126 -8.58 -12.63 7.83
N CYS A 127 -8.88 -13.61 6.99
CA CYS A 127 -10.25 -13.92 6.57
C CYS A 127 -11.11 -14.48 7.70
N MET A 128 -10.56 -15.37 8.53
CA MET A 128 -11.33 -16.07 9.57
C MET A 128 -11.45 -15.27 10.87
N VAL A 129 -10.36 -14.67 11.34
CA VAL A 129 -10.32 -14.00 12.65
C VAL A 129 -10.80 -12.54 12.54
N LYS A 130 -10.83 -11.97 11.33
CA LYS A 130 -11.26 -10.57 11.05
C LYS A 130 -10.49 -9.49 11.84
N ILE A 131 -9.38 -9.84 12.49
CA ILE A 131 -8.44 -8.87 13.06
C ILE A 131 -7.53 -8.41 11.93
N ASN A 132 -7.95 -7.35 11.25
CA ASN A 132 -7.25 -6.80 10.10
C ASN A 132 -7.16 -5.28 10.25
N GLN A 133 -5.99 -4.79 10.68
CA GLN A 133 -5.76 -3.36 10.92
C GLN A 133 -5.96 -2.52 9.65
N THR A 134 -5.58 -3.04 8.49
CA THR A 134 -5.84 -2.37 7.21
C THR A 134 -7.35 -2.22 6.99
N GLN A 135 -8.12 -3.28 7.22
CA GLN A 135 -9.58 -3.19 7.11
C GLN A 135 -10.16 -2.19 8.11
N THR A 136 -9.73 -2.22 9.37
CA THR A 136 -10.23 -1.29 10.40
C THR A 136 -9.96 0.17 10.02
N VAL A 137 -8.73 0.50 9.62
CA VAL A 137 -8.35 1.89 9.31
C VAL A 137 -8.99 2.39 8.02
N TYR A 138 -9.03 1.56 6.97
CA TYR A 138 -9.63 2.00 5.72
C TYR A 138 -11.15 2.05 5.78
N ASN A 139 -11.81 1.13 6.51
CA ASN A 139 -13.25 1.19 6.69
C ASN A 139 -13.68 2.43 7.48
N SER A 140 -12.95 2.83 8.54
CA SER A 140 -13.31 4.03 9.30
C SER A 140 -13.24 5.29 8.43
N VAL A 141 -12.27 5.37 7.51
CA VAL A 141 -12.16 6.48 6.55
C VAL A 141 -13.32 6.47 5.55
N TRP A 142 -13.75 5.30 5.07
CA TRP A 142 -14.92 5.19 4.21
C TRP A 142 -16.19 5.63 4.92
N ASP A 143 -16.38 5.24 6.18
CA ASP A 143 -17.55 5.63 6.97
C ASP A 143 -17.58 7.16 7.19
N GLU A 144 -16.45 7.77 7.52
CA GLU A 144 -16.33 9.23 7.64
C GLU A 144 -16.62 9.95 6.31
N LEU A 145 -16.07 9.48 5.20
CA LEU A 145 -16.32 10.06 3.88
C LEU A 145 -17.78 9.91 3.45
N HIS A 146 -18.43 8.79 3.75
CA HIS A 146 -19.86 8.62 3.48
C HIS A 146 -20.69 9.59 4.32
N VAL A 147 -20.36 9.76 5.61
CA VAL A 147 -21.04 10.72 6.48
C VAL A 147 -20.85 12.14 5.94
N VAL A 148 -19.62 12.55 5.63
CA VAL A 148 -19.33 13.88 5.08
C VAL A 148 -20.03 14.10 3.74
N SER A 149 -19.98 13.11 2.84
CA SER A 149 -20.66 13.20 1.53
C SER A 149 -22.16 13.36 1.68
N ARG A 150 -22.78 12.60 2.60
CA ARG A 150 -24.23 12.69 2.86
C ARG A 150 -24.61 14.04 3.48
N GLU A 151 -23.83 14.53 4.43
CA GLU A 151 -24.08 15.85 5.03
C GLU A 151 -23.84 16.99 4.03
N PHE A 152 -22.84 16.88 3.16
CA PHE A 152 -22.58 17.85 2.10
C PHE A 152 -23.66 17.84 1.02
N HIS A 153 -24.12 16.64 0.63
CA HIS A 153 -25.26 16.45 -0.27
C HIS A 153 -26.52 17.10 0.30
N LYS A 154 -26.85 16.82 1.56
CA LYS A 154 -27.95 17.49 2.27
C LYS A 154 -27.75 19.01 2.30
N MET A 155 -26.54 19.50 2.52
CA MET A 155 -26.32 20.95 2.60
C MET A 155 -26.52 21.65 1.25
N LEU A 156 -26.15 21.00 0.14
CA LEU A 156 -26.25 21.57 -1.22
C LEU A 156 -27.60 21.37 -1.89
N PHE A 157 -28.25 20.23 -1.65
CA PHE A 157 -29.41 19.79 -2.44
C PHE A 157 -30.71 19.74 -1.63
N LYS A 158 -30.71 20.03 -0.33
CA LYS A 158 -31.91 19.96 0.52
C LYS A 158 -33.09 20.79 0.01
N ASP A 159 -32.85 21.99 -0.50
CA ASP A 159 -33.91 22.85 -1.03
C ASP A 159 -34.41 22.35 -2.39
N ILE A 160 -33.53 21.74 -3.19
CA ILE A 160 -33.85 21.15 -4.49
C ILE A 160 -34.67 19.86 -4.31
N GLU A 161 -34.29 19.00 -3.37
CA GLU A 161 -35.03 17.76 -3.06
C GLU A 161 -36.43 18.02 -2.51
N LYS A 162 -36.59 19.09 -1.73
CA LYS A 162 -37.88 19.48 -1.13
C LYS A 162 -38.90 19.90 -2.19
N GLU A 163 -38.46 20.57 -3.26
CA GLU A 163 -39.30 21.03 -4.37
C GLU A 163 -39.36 20.01 -5.53
N CYS A 164 -38.56 18.94 -5.48
CA CYS A 164 -38.49 17.94 -6.55
C CYS A 164 -39.61 16.89 -6.42
N HIS A 165 -40.65 16.99 -7.26
CA HIS A 165 -41.81 16.09 -7.27
C HIS A 165 -41.51 14.61 -7.60
N ILE A 166 -40.29 14.30 -8.04
CA ILE A 166 -39.82 12.94 -8.33
C ILE A 166 -38.86 12.39 -7.26
N SER A 167 -38.56 13.16 -6.21
CA SER A 167 -37.67 12.76 -5.10
C SER A 167 -38.08 11.42 -4.45
N ARG A 168 -39.39 11.15 -4.39
CA ARG A 168 -39.98 9.89 -3.88
C ARG A 168 -39.53 8.61 -4.59
N TYR A 169 -38.88 8.71 -5.75
CA TYR A 169 -38.44 7.54 -6.54
C TYR A 169 -36.95 7.22 -6.39
N TYR A 170 -36.15 8.06 -5.72
CA TYR A 170 -34.69 7.84 -5.61
C TYR A 170 -34.29 6.83 -4.51
N GLY A 171 -35.18 6.48 -3.58
CA GLY A 171 -34.88 5.53 -2.49
C GLY A 171 -33.65 5.92 -1.64
N ASP A 172 -33.19 5.03 -0.76
CA ASP A 172 -32.02 5.24 0.13
C ASP A 172 -30.66 5.26 -0.61
N TRP A 173 -30.64 5.63 -1.90
CA TRP A 173 -29.44 5.71 -2.74
C TRP A 173 -28.76 7.10 -2.70
N LEU A 174 -29.19 7.97 -1.79
CA LEU A 174 -28.58 9.26 -1.43
C LEU A 174 -28.30 9.31 0.08
#